data_AF-A0AAD7USZ0-F1
#
_entry.id   AF-A0AAD7USZ0-F1
#
_cell.length_a   1.000
_cell.length_b   1.000
_cell.length_c   1.000
_cell.angle_alpha   90.00
_cell.angle_beta   90.00
_cell.angle_gamma   90.00
#
_symmetry.space_group_name_H-M   'P 1'
#
loop_
_entity.id
_entity.type
_entity.pdbx_description
1 polymer ?
#
loop_
_entity_poly.entity_id
_entity_poly.type
_entity_poly.pdbx_seq_one_letter_code
_entity_poly.pdbx_strand_id
1 'polypeptide(L)'
;MMRSAFLKYNFQLRIGNMDGLLVAYHNTQQIFGFQYISREEISTRLFGNTHMGDMVLDRTLQLFHHILDVATKKYPKRTLRLYFYAGSGAPNQKLGIWVEQLPKPGAPPAEDVADEFFATESQTDTVTKYILHIKSTVNDEPVIGDEPVPAVRKPWQWVTRYRLEEIPKSEWESDEVDRIRRKQLTAFNRTASSGFIEHLRRISKYGKK
;
A
#
# COMPACT_ATOMS: atom_id res chain seq x y z
N MET A 1 6.06 -16.33 2.58
CA MET A 1 4.96 -15.97 3.50
C MET A 1 5.39 -15.03 4.63
N MET A 2 6.49 -15.33 5.36
CA MET A 2 6.96 -14.49 6.47
C MET A 2 7.13 -13.01 6.08
N ARG A 3 7.81 -12.72 4.96
CA ARG A 3 8.11 -11.33 4.55
C ARG A 3 6.87 -10.49 4.25
N SER A 4 5.88 -11.01 3.53
CA SER A 4 4.71 -10.22 3.12
C SER A 4 3.65 -10.09 4.21
N ALA A 5 3.36 -11.17 4.95
CA ALA A 5 2.37 -11.14 6.03
C ALA A 5 2.89 -10.31 7.21
N PHE A 6 4.12 -10.56 7.65
CA PHE A 6 4.67 -9.85 8.80
C PHE A 6 4.98 -8.39 8.47
N LEU A 7 5.26 -8.01 7.21
CA LEU A 7 5.40 -6.60 6.84
C LEU A 7 4.11 -5.82 7.13
N LYS A 8 2.95 -6.37 6.78
CA LYS A 8 1.65 -5.75 7.08
C LYS A 8 1.43 -5.64 8.58
N TYR A 9 1.67 -6.72 9.31
CA TYR A 9 1.49 -6.73 10.75
C TYR A 9 2.47 -5.81 11.47
N ASN A 10 3.71 -5.69 10.99
CA ASN A 10 4.72 -4.80 11.54
C ASN A 10 4.23 -3.34 11.55
N PHE A 11 3.59 -2.90 10.46
CA PHE A 11 2.99 -1.57 10.39
C PHE A 11 1.78 -1.44 11.31
N GLN A 12 0.88 -2.43 11.32
CA GLN A 12 -0.30 -2.41 12.20
C GLN A 12 0.08 -2.34 13.68
N LEU A 13 1.05 -3.15 14.11
CA LEU A 13 1.55 -3.17 15.49
C LEU A 13 2.12 -1.81 15.89
N ARG A 14 2.85 -1.13 14.99
CA ARG A 14 3.42 0.18 15.31
C ARG A 14 2.37 1.29 15.33
N ILE A 15 1.48 1.32 14.34
CA ILE A 15 0.40 2.31 14.26
C ILE A 15 -0.52 2.19 15.49
N GLY A 16 -0.85 0.96 15.90
CA GLY A 16 -1.67 0.68 17.07
C GLY A 16 -0.91 0.70 18.40
N ASN A 17 0.40 1.00 18.40
CA ASN A 17 1.28 0.92 19.57
C ASN A 17 1.13 -0.39 20.37
N MET A 18 1.07 -1.52 19.65
CA MET A 18 0.92 -2.86 20.21
C MET A 18 2.29 -3.52 20.45
N ASP A 19 2.37 -4.38 21.47
CA ASP A 19 3.59 -5.10 21.84
C ASP A 19 3.91 -6.27 20.89
N GLY A 20 2.90 -6.88 20.28
CA GLY A 20 3.04 -8.04 19.42
C GLY A 20 1.70 -8.59 18.95
N LEU A 21 1.73 -9.76 18.31
CA LEU A 21 0.53 -10.43 17.79
C LEU A 21 0.51 -11.92 18.20
N LEU A 22 -0.69 -12.48 18.29
CA LEU A 22 -0.91 -13.92 18.49
C LEU A 22 -1.25 -14.56 17.15
N VAL A 23 -0.35 -15.36 16.59
CA VAL A 23 -0.56 -16.12 15.36
C VAL A 23 -1.27 -17.44 15.69
N ALA A 24 -2.37 -17.73 14.99
CA ALA A 24 -2.95 -19.06 14.97
C ALA A 24 -2.39 -19.85 13.77
N TYR A 25 -1.78 -21.01 14.03
CA TYR A 25 -1.38 -21.94 12.97
C TYR A 25 -2.54 -22.89 12.70
N HIS A 26 -3.01 -22.94 11.46
CA HIS A 26 -4.19 -23.74 11.11
C HIS A 26 -4.13 -24.21 9.65
N ASN A 27 -4.91 -25.24 9.34
CA ASN A 27 -5.32 -25.55 7.97
C ASN A 27 -6.80 -25.20 7.79
N THR A 28 -7.45 -25.72 6.74
CA THR A 28 -8.87 -25.44 6.48
C THR A 28 -9.83 -26.19 7.40
N GLN A 29 -9.35 -27.16 8.19
CA GLN A 29 -10.18 -28.04 9.03
C GLN A 29 -9.94 -27.82 10.53
N GLN A 30 -8.71 -27.50 10.95
CA GLN A 30 -8.33 -27.46 12.36
C GLN A 30 -7.24 -26.42 12.66
N ILE A 31 -7.25 -25.92 13.89
CA ILE A 31 -6.21 -25.07 14.48
C ILE A 31 -5.22 -25.97 15.22
N PHE A 32 -3.94 -25.82 14.90
CA PHE A 32 -2.86 -26.60 15.50
C PHE A 32 -2.29 -25.96 16.76
N GLY A 33 -2.39 -24.63 16.89
CA GLY A 33 -1.91 -23.93 18.06
C GLY A 33 -1.76 -22.43 17.83
N PHE A 34 -1.33 -21.74 18.89
CA PHE A 34 -1.12 -20.31 18.90
C PHE A 34 0.33 -19.99 19.29
N GLN A 35 0.89 -18.94 18.70
CA GLN A 35 2.19 -18.42 19.07
C GLN A 35 2.13 -16.91 19.23
N TYR A 36 2.62 -16.43 20.36
CA TYR A 36 2.90 -15.01 20.52
C TYR A 36 4.19 -14.65 19.80
N ILE A 37 4.15 -13.58 18.99
CA ILE A 37 5.33 -13.04 18.31
C ILE A 37 5.40 -11.55 18.67
N SER A 38 6.51 -11.15 19.30
CA SER A 38 6.73 -9.76 19.69
C SER A 38 7.00 -8.87 18.47
N ARG A 39 6.70 -7.58 18.61
CA ARG A 39 7.04 -6.55 17.62
C ARG A 39 8.55 -6.54 17.33
N GLU A 40 9.39 -6.77 18.34
CA GLU A 40 10.84 -6.84 18.20
C GLU A 40 11.28 -8.04 17.35
N GLU A 41 10.68 -9.22 17.57
CA GLU A 41 10.98 -10.40 16.77
C GLU A 41 10.58 -10.18 15.30
N ILE A 42 9.39 -9.62 15.06
CA ILE A 42 8.94 -9.28 13.70
C ILE A 42 9.90 -8.30 13.04
N SER A 43 10.30 -7.25 13.74
CA SER A 43 11.20 -6.21 13.22
C SER A 43 12.57 -6.80 12.89
N THR A 44 13.10 -7.65 13.76
CA THR A 44 14.37 -8.32 13.56
C THR A 44 14.34 -9.26 12.35
N ARG A 45 13.24 -10.00 12.15
CA ARG A 45 13.09 -10.92 11.02
C ARG A 45 12.87 -10.21 9.69
N LEU A 46 12.29 -9.02 9.69
CA LEU A 46 12.04 -8.22 8.48
C LEU A 46 13.20 -7.31 8.11
N PHE A 47 13.78 -6.64 9.10
CA PHE A 47 14.70 -5.52 8.92
C PHE A 47 16.06 -5.72 9.59
N GLY A 48 16.30 -6.89 10.19
CA GLY A 48 17.54 -7.23 10.88
C GLY A 48 17.63 -6.69 12.32
N ASN A 49 16.91 -5.62 12.65
CA ASN A 49 16.82 -5.06 14.00
C ASN A 49 15.57 -4.17 14.17
N THR A 50 15.23 -3.84 15.42
CA THR A 50 14.07 -3.00 15.76
C THR A 50 14.21 -1.56 15.26
N HIS A 51 15.41 -0.97 15.35
CA HIS A 51 15.69 0.41 14.94
C HIS A 51 15.35 0.66 13.45
N MET A 52 15.74 -0.27 12.57
CA MET A 52 15.40 -0.20 11.15
C MET A 52 13.89 -0.34 10.91
N GLY A 53 13.21 -1.17 11.70
CA GLY A 53 11.75 -1.28 11.64
C GLY A 53 11.03 0.03 11.97
N ASP A 54 11.58 0.81 12.90
CA ASP A 54 11.04 2.13 13.26
C ASP A 54 11.33 3.16 12.17
N MET A 55 12.55 3.16 11.64
CA MET A 55 12.93 4.00 10.51
C MET A 55 12.05 3.75 9.28
N VAL A 56 11.73 2.49 8.96
CA VAL A 56 10.87 2.13 7.82
C VAL A 56 9.48 2.75 7.93
N LEU A 57 8.87 2.71 9.13
CA LEU A 57 7.59 3.38 9.34
C LEU A 57 7.74 4.90 9.23
N ASP A 58 8.72 5.48 9.93
CA ASP A 58 8.96 6.94 9.95
C ASP A 58 9.14 7.50 8.52
N ARG A 59 10.02 6.89 7.72
CA ARG A 59 10.27 7.31 6.33
C ARG A 59 9.05 7.11 5.44
N THR A 60 8.30 6.03 5.62
CA THR A 60 7.08 5.77 4.85
C THR A 60 6.01 6.81 5.16
N LEU A 61 5.83 7.16 6.44
CA LEU A 61 4.90 8.21 6.86
C LEU A 61 5.35 9.58 6.34
N GLN A 62 6.64 9.92 6.40
CA GLN A 62 7.15 11.19 5.85
C GLN A 62 6.87 11.33 4.35
N LEU A 63 7.08 10.27 3.57
CA LEU A 63 6.76 10.26 2.15
C LEU A 63 5.25 10.43 1.92
N PHE A 64 4.43 9.68 2.67
CA PHE A 64 2.99 9.75 2.56
C PHE A 64 2.45 11.14 2.93
N HIS A 65 2.92 11.71 4.04
CA HIS A 65 2.60 13.08 4.46
C HIS A 65 2.95 14.10 3.37
N HIS A 66 4.15 14.02 2.79
CA HIS A 66 4.55 14.95 1.73
C HIS A 66 3.61 14.89 0.50
N ILE A 67 3.17 13.69 0.11
CA ILE A 67 2.20 13.51 -0.99
C ILE A 67 0.86 14.17 -0.63
N LEU A 68 0.36 13.94 0.58
CA LEU A 68 -0.90 14.50 1.05
C LEU A 68 -0.84 16.04 1.15
N ASP A 69 0.25 16.59 1.66
CA ASP A 69 0.44 18.05 1.77
C ASP A 69 0.44 18.72 0.39
N VAL A 70 1.13 18.13 -0.58
CA VAL A 70 1.15 18.66 -1.96
C VAL A 70 -0.24 18.59 -2.59
N ALA A 71 -0.94 17.47 -2.44
CA ALA A 71 -2.29 17.29 -2.98
C ALA A 71 -3.31 18.26 -2.34
N THR A 72 -3.30 18.40 -1.01
CA THR A 72 -4.24 19.26 -0.27
C THR A 72 -3.93 20.75 -0.44
N LYS A 73 -2.66 21.13 -0.59
CA LYS A 73 -2.26 22.51 -0.91
C LYS A 73 -2.72 22.93 -2.31
N LYS A 74 -2.65 22.03 -3.30
CA LYS A 74 -3.14 22.30 -4.66
C LYS A 74 -4.66 22.42 -4.72
N TYR A 75 -5.37 21.60 -3.94
CA TYR A 75 -6.83 21.52 -3.94
C TYR A 75 -7.42 21.76 -2.54
N PRO A 76 -7.38 23.01 -2.05
CA PRO A 76 -7.81 23.32 -0.69
C PRO A 76 -9.32 23.11 -0.52
N LYS A 77 -9.72 22.53 0.62
CA LYS A 77 -11.12 22.30 1.02
C LYS A 77 -11.94 21.49 0.00
N ARG A 78 -11.29 20.56 -0.69
CA ARG A 78 -11.93 19.61 -1.62
C ARG A 78 -11.75 18.19 -1.13
N THR A 79 -12.74 17.34 -1.40
CA THR A 79 -12.57 15.89 -1.27
C THR A 79 -11.71 15.41 -2.43
N LEU A 80 -10.64 14.68 -2.11
CA LEU A 80 -9.68 14.17 -3.08
C LEU A 80 -9.73 12.66 -3.15
N ARG A 81 -9.62 12.13 -4.36
CA ARG A 81 -9.40 10.70 -4.61
C ARG A 81 -7.98 10.54 -5.14
N LEU A 82 -7.18 9.73 -4.45
CA LEU A 82 -5.79 9.47 -4.80
C LEU A 82 -5.62 8.04 -5.31
N TYR A 83 -4.93 7.90 -6.43
CA TYR A 83 -4.54 6.62 -7.00
C TYR A 83 -3.03 6.46 -6.91
N PHE A 84 -2.56 5.27 -6.53
CA PHE A 84 -1.14 4.96 -6.42
C PHE A 84 -0.82 3.78 -7.34
N TYR A 85 0.25 3.91 -8.13
CA TYR A 85 0.75 2.85 -9.00
C TYR A 85 2.26 2.73 -8.87
N ALA A 86 2.71 1.61 -8.32
CA ALA A 86 4.11 1.24 -8.30
C ALA A 86 4.43 0.42 -9.56
N GLY A 87 5.29 0.96 -10.42
CA GLY A 87 5.79 0.22 -11.58
C GLY A 87 6.83 -0.82 -11.14
N SER A 88 6.68 -2.06 -11.59
CA SER A 88 7.68 -3.11 -11.37
C SER A 88 8.80 -3.01 -12.41
N GLY A 89 10.06 -3.04 -11.98
CA GLY A 89 11.19 -3.35 -12.87
C GLY A 89 12.03 -2.19 -13.45
N ALA A 90 11.88 -0.94 -12.96
CA ALA A 90 12.81 0.13 -13.34
C ALA A 90 13.96 0.26 -12.32
N PRO A 91 15.22 0.54 -12.73
CA PRO A 91 16.33 0.79 -11.81
C PRO A 91 16.10 2.03 -10.92
N ASN A 92 15.18 2.91 -11.32
CA ASN A 92 14.69 4.02 -10.51
C ASN A 92 13.30 3.68 -9.98
N GLN A 93 13.18 3.48 -8.67
CA GLN A 93 11.90 3.29 -8.00
C GLN A 93 11.04 4.55 -8.21
N LYS A 94 9.97 4.40 -9.01
CA LYS A 94 9.01 5.47 -9.30
C LYS A 94 7.63 5.03 -8.83
N LEU A 95 6.95 5.94 -8.12
CA LEU A 95 5.56 5.79 -7.75
C LEU A 95 4.73 6.83 -8.52
N GLY A 96 3.86 6.34 -9.40
CA GLY A 96 2.86 7.17 -10.08
C GLY A 96 1.71 7.46 -9.12
N ILE A 97 1.31 8.72 -9.04
CA ILE A 97 0.24 9.19 -8.17
C ILE A 97 -0.71 10.03 -9.01
N TRP A 98 -2.01 9.73 -8.97
CA TRP A 98 -3.04 10.55 -9.61
C TRP A 98 -3.94 11.13 -8.55
N VAL A 99 -4.14 12.44 -8.60
CA VAL A 99 -4.99 13.20 -7.66
C VAL A 99 -6.18 13.73 -8.44
N GLU A 100 -7.34 13.21 -8.10
CA GLU A 100 -8.63 13.63 -8.64
C GLU A 100 -9.39 14.44 -7.60
N GLN A 101 -10.02 15.52 -8.03
CA GLN A 101 -10.96 16.27 -7.21
C GLN A 101 -12.36 15.69 -7.36
N LEU A 102 -13.06 15.38 -6.29
CA LEU A 102 -14.48 15.04 -6.38
C LEU A 102 -15.33 16.33 -6.40
N PRO A 103 -16.53 16.32 -7.01
CA PRO A 103 -17.48 17.43 -6.95
C PRO A 103 -17.72 17.92 -5.52
N LYS A 104 -18.00 19.23 -5.32
CA LYS A 104 -18.27 19.76 -3.97
C LYS A 104 -19.50 19.01 -3.40
N PRO A 105 -19.42 18.46 -2.18
CA PRO A 105 -20.59 17.88 -1.55
C PRO A 105 -21.60 18.98 -1.22
N GLY A 106 -22.74 18.93 -1.91
CA GLY A 106 -24.01 19.56 -1.52
C GLY A 106 -25.02 18.54 -0.98
N ALA A 107 -24.62 17.29 -0.81
CA ALA A 107 -25.41 16.22 -0.22
C ALA A 107 -24.74 15.77 1.10
N PRO A 108 -25.52 15.43 2.14
CA PRO A 108 -24.98 15.05 3.44
C PRO A 108 -24.01 13.87 3.31
N PRO A 109 -23.00 13.77 4.20
CA PRO A 109 -22.10 12.63 4.19
C PRO A 109 -22.94 11.39 4.49
N ALA A 110 -23.11 10.51 3.51
CA ALA A 110 -23.75 9.22 3.74
C ALA A 110 -22.94 8.52 4.84
N GLU A 111 -23.58 8.10 5.92
CA GLU A 111 -22.90 7.27 6.93
C GLU A 111 -22.56 5.86 6.37
N ASP A 112 -23.02 5.55 5.13
CA ASP A 112 -22.90 4.26 4.44
C ASP A 112 -21.97 4.26 3.20
N VAL A 113 -21.02 5.21 3.07
CA VAL A 113 -20.22 5.44 1.83
C VAL A 113 -19.34 4.27 1.34
N ALA A 114 -19.19 3.18 2.08
CA ALA A 114 -18.24 2.12 1.70
C ALA A 114 -18.56 1.51 0.32
N ASP A 115 -19.85 1.36 -0.01
CA ASP A 115 -20.30 0.78 -1.27
C ASP A 115 -20.37 1.81 -2.42
N GLU A 116 -20.61 3.10 -2.12
CA GLU A 116 -20.66 4.17 -3.13
C GLU A 116 -19.29 4.80 -3.45
N PHE A 117 -18.28 4.62 -2.59
CA PHE A 117 -16.94 5.17 -2.78
C PHE A 117 -16.28 4.71 -4.09
N PHE A 118 -16.59 3.48 -4.53
CA PHE A 118 -16.11 2.90 -5.79
C PHE A 118 -17.10 3.09 -6.97
N ALA A 119 -18.34 3.49 -6.69
CA ALA A 119 -19.41 3.63 -7.68
C ALA A 119 -19.56 5.06 -8.24
N THR A 120 -18.87 6.04 -7.66
CA THR A 120 -18.91 7.42 -8.15
C THR A 120 -18.16 7.53 -9.48
N GLU A 121 -18.91 7.44 -10.58
CA GLU A 121 -18.51 7.94 -11.88
C GLU A 121 -17.99 9.37 -11.69
N SER A 122 -16.71 9.56 -11.96
CA SER A 122 -16.13 10.88 -11.82
C SER A 122 -16.65 11.77 -12.95
N GLN A 123 -17.42 12.79 -12.58
CA GLN A 123 -17.85 13.84 -13.50
C GLN A 123 -16.82 14.96 -13.65
N THR A 124 -15.61 14.82 -13.09
CA THR A 124 -14.59 15.87 -13.11
C THR A 124 -13.39 15.51 -13.96
N ASP A 125 -13.15 16.31 -15.00
CA ASP A 125 -12.11 16.13 -16.02
C ASP A 125 -10.69 16.55 -15.56
N THR A 126 -10.56 16.92 -14.29
CA THR A 126 -9.32 17.50 -13.73
C THR A 126 -8.63 16.51 -12.79
N VAL A 127 -7.79 15.67 -13.38
CA VAL A 127 -6.85 14.82 -12.66
C VAL A 127 -5.44 15.42 -12.80
N THR A 128 -4.67 15.46 -11.72
CA THR A 128 -3.24 15.77 -11.75
C THR A 128 -2.43 14.51 -11.57
N LYS A 129 -1.38 14.32 -12.39
CA LYS A 129 -0.40 13.25 -12.22
C LYS A 129 0.85 13.78 -11.53
N TYR A 130 1.32 13.03 -10.54
CA TYR A 130 2.63 13.19 -9.94
C TYR A 130 3.44 11.93 -10.12
N ILE A 131 4.76 12.08 -10.19
CA ILE A 131 5.71 10.98 -10.07
C ILE A 131 6.59 11.25 -8.86
N LEU A 132 6.58 10.32 -7.91
CA LEU A 132 7.53 10.30 -6.81
C LEU A 132 8.75 9.47 -7.23
N HIS A 133 9.88 10.15 -7.36
CA HIS A 133 11.18 9.52 -7.60
C HIS A 133 11.82 9.21 -6.26
N ILE A 134 12.18 7.95 -6.03
CA ILE A 134 12.81 7.49 -4.78
C ILE A 134 14.18 6.91 -5.10
N LYS A 135 15.19 7.36 -4.34
CA LYS A 135 16.51 6.74 -4.29
C LYS A 135 16.84 6.41 -2.85
N SER A 136 17.11 5.13 -2.60
CA SER A 136 17.38 4.58 -1.28
C SER A 136 18.79 4.02 -1.25
N THR A 137 19.57 4.37 -0.22
CA THR A 137 20.90 3.81 0.02
C THR A 137 20.96 3.24 1.42
N VAL A 138 21.48 2.02 1.56
CA VAL A 138 21.74 1.37 2.86
C VAL A 138 23.23 1.14 2.97
N ASN A 139 23.86 1.72 3.99
CA ASN A 139 25.31 1.69 4.19
C ASN A 139 26.08 2.17 2.93
N ASP A 140 25.63 3.30 2.37
CA ASP A 140 26.14 3.92 1.13
C ASP A 140 25.96 3.10 -0.17
N GLU A 141 25.44 1.87 -0.07
CA GLU A 141 25.11 1.04 -1.22
C GLU A 141 23.68 1.33 -1.71
N PRO A 142 23.46 1.54 -3.02
CA PRO A 142 22.13 1.76 -3.57
C PRO A 142 21.29 0.49 -3.43
N VAL A 143 20.06 0.64 -2.94
CA VAL A 143 19.07 -0.44 -2.95
C VAL A 143 18.46 -0.49 -4.36
N ILE A 144 18.82 -1.52 -5.11
CA ILE A 144 18.37 -1.72 -6.50
C ILE A 144 17.43 -2.93 -6.53
N GLY A 145 16.23 -2.72 -7.07
CA GLY A 145 15.24 -3.78 -7.22
C GLY A 145 14.78 -4.38 -5.89
N ASP A 146 14.55 -5.69 -5.90
CA ASP A 146 14.00 -6.47 -4.79
C ASP A 146 15.05 -7.34 -4.10
N GLU A 147 16.33 -7.09 -4.36
CA GLU A 147 17.41 -7.90 -3.81
C GLU A 147 17.58 -7.66 -2.29
N PRO A 148 17.75 -8.74 -1.50
CA PRO A 148 18.04 -8.60 -0.08
C PRO A 148 19.36 -7.85 0.13
N VAL A 149 19.32 -6.80 0.95
CA VAL A 149 20.54 -6.10 1.36
C VAL A 149 21.36 -7.02 2.28
N PRO A 150 22.68 -7.19 2.05
CA PRO A 150 23.53 -8.01 2.91
C PRO A 150 23.49 -7.55 4.37
N ALA A 151 23.41 -8.50 5.31
CA ALA A 151 23.45 -8.19 6.73
C ALA A 151 24.87 -7.77 7.14
N VAL A 152 25.09 -6.47 7.36
CA VAL A 152 26.37 -5.94 7.84
C VAL A 152 26.33 -5.76 9.36
N ARG A 153 27.44 -6.06 10.06
CA ARG A 153 27.58 -5.91 11.53
C ARG A 153 27.75 -4.45 12.02
N LYS A 154 27.61 -3.47 11.14
CA LYS A 154 27.84 -2.04 11.43
C LYS A 154 26.51 -1.33 11.70
N PRO A 155 26.49 -0.15 12.35
CA PRO A 155 25.25 0.60 12.49
C PRO A 155 24.63 0.79 11.10
N TRP A 156 23.38 0.35 10.96
CA TRP A 156 22.68 0.43 9.68
C TRP A 156 22.36 1.90 9.40
N GLN A 157 22.90 2.44 8.31
CA GLN A 157 22.57 3.79 7.86
C GLN A 157 21.68 3.69 6.63
N TRP A 158 20.39 3.99 6.79
CA TRP A 158 19.47 4.07 5.67
C TRP A 158 19.11 5.51 5.37
N VAL A 159 19.40 5.92 4.13
CA VAL A 159 19.16 7.27 3.63
C VAL A 159 18.23 7.17 2.43
N THR A 160 17.12 7.91 2.51
CA THR A 160 16.12 8.00 1.44
C THR A 160 16.11 9.42 0.90
N ARG A 161 16.42 9.58 -0.39
CA ARG A 161 16.27 10.84 -1.11
C ARG A 161 15.09 10.70 -2.06
N TYR A 162 14.21 11.69 -2.06
CA TYR A 162 13.03 11.67 -2.91
C TYR A 162 12.73 13.03 -3.52
N ARG A 163 12.04 13.01 -4.65
CA ARG A 163 11.50 14.20 -5.32
C ARG A 163 10.11 13.88 -5.85
N LEU A 164 9.14 14.71 -5.51
CA LEU A 164 7.81 14.66 -6.08
C LEU A 164 7.74 15.65 -7.24
N GLU A 165 7.39 15.17 -8.41
CA GLU A 165 7.31 15.97 -9.64
C GLU A 165 5.88 15.94 -10.18
N GLU A 166 5.33 17.11 -10.50
CA GLU A 166 4.05 17.21 -11.19
C GLU A 166 4.27 17.06 -12.70
N ILE A 167 3.48 16.20 -13.33
CA ILE A 167 3.60 15.91 -14.76
C ILE A 167 2.52 16.69 -15.54
N PRO A 168 2.89 17.51 -16.54
CA PRO A 168 1.96 18.24 -17.37
C PRO A 168 0.93 17.30 -18.03
N LYS A 169 -0.32 17.76 -18.19
CA LYS A 169 -1.40 16.96 -18.82
C LYS A 169 -1.07 16.52 -20.26
N SER A 170 -0.17 17.21 -20.95
CA SER A 170 0.33 16.82 -22.29
C SER A 170 1.22 15.58 -22.28
N GLU A 171 1.78 15.20 -21.13
CA GLU A 171 2.78 14.12 -21.00
C GLU A 171 2.19 12.80 -20.49
N TRP A 172 0.87 12.70 -20.34
CA TRP A 172 0.21 11.47 -19.91
C TRP A 172 -1.24 11.37 -20.38
N GLU A 173 -1.71 10.13 -20.55
CA GLU A 173 -3.04 9.83 -21.05
C GLU A 173 -4.06 9.71 -19.90
N SER A 174 -5.15 10.46 -19.97
CA SER A 174 -6.25 10.40 -18.98
C SER A 174 -6.82 8.99 -18.81
N ASP A 175 -6.84 8.20 -19.90
CA ASP A 175 -7.31 6.81 -19.95
C ASP A 175 -6.59 5.89 -18.97
N GLU A 176 -5.38 6.25 -18.53
CA GLU A 176 -4.62 5.51 -17.52
C GLU A 176 -5.38 5.40 -16.19
N VAL A 177 -6.11 6.45 -15.80
CA VAL A 177 -6.95 6.48 -14.59
C VAL A 177 -8.14 5.54 -14.74
N ASP A 178 -8.83 5.57 -15.88
CA ASP A 178 -9.98 4.70 -16.13
C ASP A 178 -9.58 3.23 -16.23
N ARG A 179 -8.37 2.96 -16.72
CA ARG A 179 -7.79 1.61 -16.67
C ARG A 179 -7.53 1.17 -15.22
N ILE A 180 -7.00 2.04 -14.37
CA ILE A 180 -6.79 1.75 -12.94
C ILE A 180 -8.14 1.47 -12.25
N ARG A 181 -9.15 2.32 -12.48
CA ARG A 181 -10.51 2.14 -11.94
C ARG A 181 -11.14 0.82 -12.35
N ARG A 182 -11.12 0.51 -13.65
CA ARG A 182 -11.67 -0.75 -14.16
C ARG A 182 -11.01 -1.96 -13.50
N LYS A 183 -9.67 -1.95 -13.36
CA LYS A 183 -8.94 -3.01 -12.64
C LYS A 183 -9.36 -3.11 -11.17
N GLN A 184 -9.47 -1.99 -10.46
CA GLN A 184 -9.90 -1.97 -9.06
C GLN A 184 -11.33 -2.48 -8.89
N LEU A 185 -12.26 -2.04 -9.75
CA LEU A 185 -13.64 -2.49 -9.75
C LEU A 185 -13.72 -4.01 -9.99
N THR A 186 -12.97 -4.54 -10.94
CA THR A 186 -12.93 -6.01 -11.18
C THR A 186 -12.34 -6.79 -10.00
N ALA A 187 -11.42 -6.20 -9.23
CA ALA A 187 -10.85 -6.84 -8.05
C ALA A 187 -11.79 -6.77 -6.83
N PHE A 188 -12.60 -5.72 -6.72
CA PHE A 188 -13.51 -5.48 -5.60
C PHE A 188 -14.89 -6.14 -5.77
N ASN A 189 -15.42 -6.17 -7.00
CA ASN A 189 -16.68 -6.85 -7.31
C ASN A 189 -16.55 -8.37 -7.18
N ARG A 190 -16.72 -8.86 -5.94
CA ARG A 190 -16.81 -10.29 -5.60
C ARG A 190 -18.01 -11.00 -6.23
N THR A 191 -18.97 -10.26 -6.78
CA THR A 191 -20.14 -10.76 -7.52
C THR A 191 -19.86 -11.02 -9.01
N ALA A 192 -18.77 -10.48 -9.57
CA ALA A 192 -18.27 -10.92 -10.87
C ALA A 192 -17.58 -12.28 -10.66
N SER A 193 -18.33 -13.35 -10.85
CA SER A 193 -17.90 -14.73 -10.63
C SER A 193 -16.59 -15.04 -11.35
N SER A 194 -15.50 -15.14 -10.60
CA SER A 194 -14.38 -15.95 -11.06
C SER A 194 -14.71 -17.40 -10.69
N GLY A 195 -14.77 -18.28 -11.69
CA GLY A 195 -14.94 -19.73 -11.47
C GLY A 195 -13.92 -20.30 -10.48
N PHE A 196 -12.85 -19.57 -10.19
CA PHE A 196 -11.87 -19.83 -9.14
C PHE A 196 -12.45 -19.78 -7.71
N ILE A 197 -13.26 -18.78 -7.34
CA ILE A 197 -13.87 -18.71 -6.00
C ILE A 197 -14.91 -19.81 -5.84
N GLU A 198 -15.66 -20.12 -6.90
CA GLU A 198 -16.62 -21.22 -6.90
C GLU A 198 -15.92 -22.58 -6.79
N HIS A 199 -14.79 -22.75 -7.48
CA HIS A 199 -13.93 -23.92 -7.35
C HIS A 199 -13.35 -24.08 -5.94
N LEU A 200 -12.89 -22.99 -5.31
CA LEU A 200 -12.42 -22.99 -3.92
C LEU A 200 -13.55 -23.32 -2.92
N ARG A 201 -14.76 -22.79 -3.14
CA ARG A 201 -15.95 -23.16 -2.34
C ARG A 201 -16.32 -24.64 -2.53
N ARG A 202 -16.18 -25.17 -3.75
CA ARG A 202 -16.41 -26.60 -4.03
C ARG A 202 -15.39 -27.47 -3.30
N ILE A 203 -14.11 -27.12 -3.34
CA ILE A 203 -13.05 -27.82 -2.60
C ILE A 203 -13.30 -27.76 -1.08
N SER A 204 -13.69 -26.59 -0.55
CA SER A 204 -14.02 -26.42 0.87
C SER A 204 -15.19 -27.29 1.34
N LYS A 205 -16.22 -27.48 0.50
CA LYS A 205 -17.39 -28.31 0.85
C LYS A 205 -17.09 -29.82 0.88
N TYR A 206 -16.03 -30.28 0.22
CA TYR A 206 -15.62 -31.70 0.23
C TYR A 206 -14.93 -32.15 1.53
N GLY A 207 -14.65 -31.23 2.48
CA GLY A 207 -14.09 -31.55 3.79
C GLY A 207 -15.09 -32.03 4.85
N LYS A 208 -16.38 -32.18 4.51
CA LYS A 208 -17.38 -32.82 5.39
C LYS A 208 -17.57 -34.29 5.00
N LYS A 209 -16.66 -35.14 5.46
CA LYS A 209 -16.90 -36.56 5.70
C LYS A 209 -16.23 -36.94 7.01
#